data_AF-A0A4S0QTE5-F1
#
_entry.id   AF-A0A4S0QTE5-F1
#
_cell.length_a   1.000
_cell.length_b   1.000
_cell.length_c   1.000
_cell.angle_alpha   90.00
_cell.angle_beta   90.00
_cell.angle_gamma   90.00
#
_symmetry.space_group_name_H-M   'P 1'
#
loop_
_entity.id
_entity.type
_entity.pdbx_description
1 polymer ?
#
loop_
_entity_poly.entity_id
_entity_poly.type
_entity_poly.pdbx_seq_one_letter_code
_entity_poly.pdbx_strand_id
1 'polypeptide(L)'
;NYMPVLEQIEDEVEAIEDKVLLRPMTGSDIERLYMLRRDLLRLRNAALPLVEVCRRLTSADLPQINASMHPLFRDVTDHIRTVQEKIDSLREVLAFAFEASLLVGQSQ
;
A
#
# COMPACT_ATOMS: atom_id res chain seq x y z
N ASN A 1 -8.14 10.83 -0.77
CA ASN A 1 -6.98 10.83 0.14
C ASN A 1 -6.80 9.39 0.61
N TYR A 2 -5.73 8.71 0.21
CA TYR A 2 -5.47 7.29 0.54
C TYR A 2 -4.63 7.12 1.81
N MET A 3 -3.98 8.20 2.27
CA MET A 3 -2.98 8.14 3.33
C MET A 3 -3.51 7.66 4.69
N PRO A 4 -4.68 8.14 5.18
CA PRO A 4 -5.19 7.70 6.49
C PRO A 4 -5.55 6.21 6.53
N VAL A 5 -5.96 5.66 5.38
CA VAL A 5 -6.25 4.22 5.27
C VAL A 5 -4.95 3.42 5.26
N LEU A 6 -3.91 3.93 4.62
CA LEU A 6 -2.59 3.30 4.65
C LEU A 6 -1.95 3.32 6.03
N GLU A 7 -2.09 4.42 6.77
CA GLU A 7 -1.61 4.54 8.15
C GLU A 7 -2.29 3.49 9.06
N GLN A 8 -3.61 3.33 8.93
CA GLN A 8 -4.31 2.27 9.68
C GLN A 8 -3.85 0.86 9.32
N ILE A 9 -3.59 0.59 8.04
CA ILE A 9 -3.05 -0.71 7.62
C ILE A 9 -1.64 -0.90 8.14
N GLU A 10 -0.80 0.14 8.12
CA GLU A 10 0.56 0.11 8.65
C GLU A 10 0.58 -0.24 10.14
N ASP A 11 -0.22 0.44 10.96
CA ASP A 11 -0.36 0.12 12.39
C ASP A 11 -0.72 -1.36 12.62
N GLU A 12 -1.59 -1.91 11.78
CA GLU A 12 -1.96 -3.33 11.86
C GLU A 12 -0.87 -4.29 11.40
N VAL A 13 -0.08 -3.90 10.39
CA VAL A 13 1.07 -4.68 9.91
C VAL A 13 2.15 -4.73 10.98
N GLU A 14 2.48 -3.59 11.60
CA GLU A 14 3.42 -3.51 12.73
C GLU A 14 2.97 -4.41 13.89
N ALA A 15 1.68 -4.37 14.24
CA ALA A 15 1.13 -5.22 15.28
C ALA A 15 1.19 -6.73 14.97
N ILE A 16 1.24 -7.12 13.69
CA ILE A 16 1.47 -8.52 13.28
C ILE A 16 2.95 -8.86 13.41
N GLU A 17 3.84 -7.98 12.94
CA GLU A 17 5.29 -8.17 12.99
C GLU A 17 5.78 -8.39 14.43
N ASP A 18 5.34 -7.55 15.37
CA ASP A 18 5.66 -7.67 16.80
C ASP A 18 5.25 -9.04 17.39
N LYS A 19 4.12 -9.59 16.95
CA LYS A 19 3.63 -10.89 17.44
C LYS A 19 4.46 -12.05 16.91
N VAL A 20 4.88 -11.99 15.65
CA VAL A 20 5.64 -13.06 14.98
C VAL A 20 6.97 -13.33 15.66
N LEU A 21 7.63 -12.28 16.15
CA LEU A 21 8.90 -12.40 16.88
C LEU A 21 8.74 -13.12 18.22
N LEU A 22 7.54 -13.10 18.81
CA LEU A 22 7.26 -13.69 20.13
C LEU A 22 6.71 -15.11 20.04
N ARG A 23 5.94 -15.42 18.98
CA ARG A 23 5.30 -16.73 18.79
C ARG A 23 4.95 -16.98 17.32
N PRO A 24 4.84 -18.25 16.90
CA PRO A 24 4.27 -18.58 15.59
C PRO A 24 2.86 -17.98 15.41
N MET A 25 2.55 -17.56 14.19
CA MET A 25 1.22 -17.09 13.80
C MET A 25 0.17 -18.16 14.01
N THR A 26 -0.97 -17.73 14.56
CA THR A 26 -2.18 -18.54 14.62
C THR A 26 -2.92 -18.54 13.29
N GLY A 27 -3.89 -19.45 13.12
CA GLY A 27 -4.76 -19.45 11.93
C GLY A 27 -5.47 -18.11 11.71
N SER A 28 -5.89 -17.44 12.79
CA SER A 28 -6.50 -16.11 12.72
C SER A 28 -5.52 -15.00 12.32
N ASP A 29 -4.25 -15.10 12.72
CA ASP A 29 -3.23 -14.13 12.30
C ASP A 29 -2.97 -14.26 10.79
N ILE A 30 -2.92 -15.51 10.29
CA ILE A 30 -2.75 -15.79 8.86
C ILE A 30 -3.95 -15.26 8.06
N GLU A 31 -5.18 -15.49 8.52
CA GLU A 31 -6.38 -14.96 7.87
C GLU A 31 -6.34 -13.42 7.82
N ARG A 32 -5.99 -12.76 8.93
CA ARG A 32 -5.89 -11.29 8.97
C ARG A 32 -4.82 -10.78 8.00
N LEU A 33 -3.66 -11.43 7.95
CA LEU A 33 -2.59 -11.10 7.00
C LEU A 33 -3.08 -11.16 5.54
N TYR A 34 -3.82 -12.20 5.16
CA TYR A 34 -4.38 -12.30 3.80
C TYR A 34 -5.43 -11.22 3.53
N MET A 35 -6.23 -10.83 4.53
CA MET A 35 -7.15 -9.70 4.40
C MET A 35 -6.39 -8.39 4.12
N LEU A 36 -5.34 -8.09 4.90
CA LEU A 36 -4.52 -6.89 4.70
C LEU A 36 -3.85 -6.89 3.32
N ARG A 37 -3.29 -8.03 2.86
CA ARG A 37 -2.74 -8.14 1.49
C ARG A 37 -3.81 -7.84 0.42
N ARG A 38 -5.04 -8.28 0.62
CA ARG A 38 -6.15 -8.03 -0.30
C ARG A 38 -6.58 -6.55 -0.29
N ASP A 39 -6.61 -5.93 0.88
CA ASP A 39 -6.98 -4.52 1.01
C ASP A 39 -5.91 -3.59 0.42
N LEU A 40 -4.62 -3.91 0.62
CA LEU A 40 -3.49 -3.25 -0.06
C LEU A 40 -3.59 -3.37 -1.59
N LEU A 41 -3.92 -4.55 -2.10
CA LEU A 41 -4.15 -4.76 -3.54
C LEU A 41 -5.31 -3.93 -4.08
N ARG A 42 -6.42 -3.85 -3.32
CA ARG A 42 -7.57 -3.02 -3.69
C ARG A 42 -7.21 -1.54 -3.74
N LEU A 43 -6.47 -1.04 -2.75
CA LEU A 43 -5.97 0.33 -2.73
C LEU A 43 -5.08 0.63 -3.94
N ARG A 44 -4.13 -0.27 -4.25
CA ARG A 44 -3.26 -0.11 -5.41
C ARG A 44 -4.05 -0.03 -6.72
N ASN A 45 -5.02 -0.94 -6.91
CA ASN A 45 -5.85 -0.96 -8.12
C ASN A 45 -6.75 0.27 -8.24
N ALA A 46 -7.18 0.86 -7.13
CA ALA A 46 -7.97 2.10 -7.11
C ALA A 46 -7.11 3.35 -7.38
N ALA A 47 -5.86 3.37 -6.90
CA ALA A 47 -4.95 4.50 -7.03
C ALA A 47 -4.26 4.57 -8.41
N LEU A 48 -3.91 3.42 -9.01
CA LEU A 48 -3.14 3.36 -10.26
C LEU A 48 -3.77 4.12 -11.45
N PRO A 49 -5.08 4.07 -11.69
CA PRO A 49 -5.71 4.80 -12.80
C PRO A 49 -5.50 6.32 -12.71
N LEU A 50 -5.31 6.88 -11.51
CA LEU A 50 -5.18 8.32 -11.33
C LEU A 50 -3.89 8.86 -11.96
N VAL A 51 -2.81 8.07 -11.99
CA VAL A 51 -1.55 8.44 -12.65
C VAL A 51 -1.78 8.72 -14.13
N GLU A 52 -2.47 7.82 -14.82
CA GLU A 52 -2.76 7.97 -16.24
C GLU A 52 -3.72 9.13 -16.52
N VAL A 53 -4.72 9.34 -15.65
CA VAL A 53 -5.61 10.49 -15.74
C VAL A 53 -4.84 11.80 -15.60
N CYS A 54 -3.99 11.95 -14.57
CA CYS A 54 -3.17 13.13 -14.36
C CYS A 54 -2.19 13.36 -15.52
N ARG A 55 -1.55 12.28 -16.01
CA ARG A 55 -0.66 12.35 -17.18
C ARG A 55 -1.39 12.93 -18.39
N ARG A 56 -2.58 12.42 -18.71
CA ARG A 56 -3.40 12.91 -19.84
C ARG A 56 -3.80 14.37 -19.67
N LEU A 57 -4.15 14.80 -18.47
CA LEU A 57 -4.51 16.19 -18.17
C LEU A 57 -3.33 17.17 -18.32
N THR A 58 -2.10 16.69 -18.15
CA THR A 58 -0.88 17.52 -18.36
C THR A 58 -0.31 17.46 -19.76
N SER A 59 -0.59 16.40 -20.54
CA SER A 59 0.01 16.18 -21.86
C SER A 59 -0.89 16.58 -23.03
N ALA A 60 -2.20 16.59 -22.83
CA ALA A 60 -3.15 16.98 -23.86
C ALA A 60 -3.32 18.50 -23.82
N ASP A 61 -3.26 19.13 -25.01
CA ASP A 61 -3.58 20.55 -25.17
C ASP A 61 -5.10 20.72 -25.07
N LEU A 62 -5.60 20.63 -23.83
CA LEU A 62 -7.01 20.68 -23.50
C LEU A 62 -7.41 22.15 -23.32
N PRO A 63 -8.32 22.69 -24.15
CA PRO A 63 -8.74 24.10 -24.06
C PRO A 63 -9.32 24.48 -22.69
N GLN A 64 -9.81 23.49 -21.94
CA GLN A 64 -10.42 23.67 -20.62
C GLN A 64 -9.41 23.62 -19.46
N ILE A 65 -8.15 23.21 -19.70
CA ILE A 65 -7.11 23.10 -18.68
C ILE A 65 -6.10 24.22 -18.90
N ASN A 66 -5.99 25.12 -17.93
CA ASN A 66 -4.94 26.15 -17.96
C ASN A 66 -3.58 25.51 -17.61
N ALA A 67 -2.52 25.85 -18.34
CA ALA A 67 -1.16 25.37 -18.08
C ALA A 67 -0.67 25.63 -16.64
N SER A 68 -1.18 26.67 -15.97
CA SER A 68 -0.93 26.94 -14.54
C SER A 68 -1.44 25.85 -13.59
N MET A 69 -2.34 24.97 -14.03
CA MET A 69 -2.85 23.84 -13.26
C MET A 69 -1.95 22.59 -13.38
N HIS A 70 -1.01 22.55 -14.34
CA HIS A 70 -0.13 21.39 -14.53
C HIS A 70 0.70 21.01 -13.29
N PRO A 71 1.23 21.95 -12.47
CA PRO A 71 1.86 21.62 -11.20
C PRO A 71 0.95 20.83 -10.26
N LEU A 72 -0.34 21.19 -10.15
CA LEU A 72 -1.29 20.51 -9.26
C LEU A 72 -1.50 19.05 -9.66
N PHE A 73 -1.57 18.75 -10.97
CA PHE A 73 -1.68 17.37 -11.45
C PHE A 73 -0.39 16.57 -11.25
N ARG A 74 0.78 17.22 -11.31
CA ARG A 74 2.06 16.60 -10.95
C ARG A 74 2.12 16.26 -9.47
N ASP A 75 1.68 17.16 -8.59
CA ASP A 75 1.62 16.92 -7.15
C ASP A 75 0.73 15.71 -6.82
N VAL A 76 -0.42 15.59 -7.48
CA VAL A 76 -1.29 14.39 -7.34
C VAL A 76 -0.58 13.12 -7.83
N THR A 77 0.15 13.21 -8.94
CA THR A 77 0.90 12.07 -9.48
C THR A 77 2.00 11.62 -8.52
N ASP A 78 2.75 12.57 -7.97
CA ASP A 78 3.78 12.31 -6.97
C ASP A 78 3.21 11.70 -5.69
N HIS A 79 2.07 12.23 -5.21
CA HIS A 79 1.39 11.65 -4.05
C HIS A 79 0.94 10.21 -4.30
N ILE A 80 0.41 9.90 -5.49
CA ILE A 80 0.03 8.52 -5.84
C ILE A 80 1.25 7.61 -5.92
N ARG A 81 2.39 8.10 -6.44
CA ARG A 81 3.64 7.33 -6.42
C ARG A 81 4.06 6.97 -5.00
N THR A 82 4.04 7.92 -4.07
CA THR A 82 4.32 7.66 -2.64
C THR A 82 3.35 6.62 -2.05
N VAL A 83 2.06 6.70 -2.38
CA VAL A 83 1.05 5.71 -1.97
C VAL A 83 1.39 4.31 -2.50
N GLN A 84 1.83 4.19 -3.76
CA GLN A 84 2.24 2.90 -4.34
C GLN A 84 3.48 2.33 -3.64
N GLU A 85 4.50 3.15 -3.42
CA GLU A 85 5.73 2.75 -2.71
C GLU A 85 5.41 2.22 -1.31
N LYS A 86 4.51 2.88 -0.57
CA LYS A 86 4.09 2.43 0.75
C LYS A 86 3.29 1.12 0.70
N ILE A 87 2.40 0.96 -0.29
CA ILE A 87 1.66 -0.29 -0.49
C ILE A 87 2.61 -1.46 -0.73
N ASP A 88 3.60 -1.27 -1.60
CA ASP A 88 4.55 -2.34 -1.93
C ASP A 88 5.43 -2.69 -0.73
N SER A 89 5.89 -1.70 0.03
CA SER A 89 6.62 -1.91 1.28
C SER A 89 5.80 -2.71 2.30
N LEU A 90 4.54 -2.35 2.56
CA LEU A 90 3.67 -3.07 3.50
C LEU A 90 3.40 -4.52 3.06
N ARG A 91 3.27 -4.77 1.76
CA ARG A 91 3.11 -6.13 1.22
C ARG A 91 4.36 -6.98 1.41
N GLU A 92 5.53 -6.36 1.31
CA GLU A 92 6.83 -7.00 1.55
C GLU A 92 7.00 -7.34 3.03
N VAL A 93 6.71 -6.40 3.95
CA VAL A 93 6.73 -6.65 5.41
C VAL A 93 5.81 -7.81 5.77
N LEU A 94 4.58 -7.85 5.24
CA LEU A 94 3.67 -8.97 5.46
C LEU A 94 4.21 -10.30 4.92
N ALA A 95 4.95 -10.29 3.82
CA ALA A 95 5.58 -11.51 3.29
C ALA A 95 6.68 -12.00 4.24
N PHE A 96 7.56 -11.10 4.71
CA PHE A 96 8.61 -11.44 5.65
C PHE A 96 8.08 -11.89 7.01
N ALA A 97 7.04 -11.24 7.54
CA ALA A 97 6.40 -11.66 8.79
C ALA A 97 5.85 -13.09 8.68
N PHE A 98 5.23 -13.44 7.54
CA PHE A 98 4.76 -14.80 7.30
C PHE A 98 5.93 -15.81 7.25
N GLU A 99 7.02 -15.49 6.55
CA GLU A 99 8.21 -16.35 6.47
C GLU A 99 8.89 -16.54 7.83
N ALA A 100 9.08 -15.45 8.58
CA ALA A 100 9.64 -15.48 9.93
C ALA A 100 8.79 -16.36 10.87
N SER A 101 7.46 -16.25 10.79
CA SER A 101 6.57 -17.11 11.57
C SER A 101 6.73 -18.60 11.26
N LEU A 102 6.96 -18.96 9.99
CA LEU A 102 7.18 -20.36 9.61
C LEU A 102 8.49 -20.89 10.20
N LEU A 103 9.55 -20.09 10.20
CA LEU A 103 10.84 -20.46 10.81
C LEU A 103 10.73 -20.64 12.33
N VAL A 104 10.02 -19.73 13.00
CA VAL A 104 9.78 -19.85 14.46
C VAL A 104 8.95 -21.10 14.77
N GLY A 105 7.96 -21.44 13.94
CA GLY A 105 7.16 -22.66 14.09
C GLY A 105 7.91 -23.97 13.84
N GLN A 106 9.03 -23.95 13.11
CA GLN A 106 9.87 -25.14 12.85
C GLN A 106 10.94 -25.37 13.92
N SER A 107 11.25 -24.36 14.73
CA SER A 107 12.28 -24.42 15.78
C SER A 107 11.74 -24.84 17.16
N GLN A 108 10.43 -25.14 17.25
CA GLN A 108 9.77 -25.72 18.41
C GLN A 108 9.31 -27.15 18.13
#